data_AF-A0A7T5BTY6-F1
#
_entry.id   AF-A0A7T5BTY6-F1
#
_cell.length_a   1.000
_cell.length_b   1.000
_cell.length_c   1.000
_cell.angle_alpha   90.00
_cell.angle_beta   90.00
_cell.angle_gamma   90.00
#
_symmetry.space_group_name_H-M   'P 1'
#
loop_
_entity.id
_entity.type
_entity.pdbx_description
1 polymer ?
#
loop_
_entity_poly.entity_id
_entity_poly.type
_entity_poly.pdbx_seq_one_letter_code
_entity_poly.pdbx_strand_id
1 'polypeptide(L)'
;MHKIYATIYRDFKEYLANYSVFILFLMPLGMALIYRMIGQDAGETIPNIMVFIIIGTVLAAVTTNVPLMLFADEIEHGMIRMVVKDKKDLCLMIIGRSALVIIMSALLIIVSLVIIDRIDMLSLSLSLGLFLAMLAFLGLGILFGIRSKLETTSAVAGVIILFLLGMTPIVESMGLTNVSFIRFLADITPVYQLMALQNNASVMPIAILLIWLGIIGFLVYRSLEIDEKN
;
A
#
# COMPACT_ATOMS: atom_id res chain seq x y z
N MET A 1 23.38 -2.99 10.59
CA MET A 1 23.65 -2.70 9.16
C MET A 1 23.81 -3.97 8.34
N HIS A 2 24.85 -4.80 8.51
CA HIS A 2 25.04 -6.04 7.71
C HIS A 2 23.83 -7.00 7.71
N LYS A 3 23.17 -7.18 8.87
CA LYS A 3 21.95 -8.00 8.96
C LYS A 3 20.79 -7.44 8.13
N ILE A 4 20.56 -6.12 8.14
CA ILE A 4 19.46 -5.47 7.40
C ILE A 4 19.68 -5.63 5.89
N TYR A 5 20.90 -5.41 5.39
CA TYR A 5 21.23 -5.61 3.98
C TYR A 5 21.06 -7.06 3.53
N ALA A 6 21.51 -8.02 4.36
CA ALA A 6 21.34 -9.44 4.08
C ALA A 6 19.85 -9.85 4.03
N THR A 7 19.03 -9.35 4.97
CA THR A 7 17.58 -9.54 4.96
C THR A 7 16.95 -8.95 3.70
N ILE A 8 17.28 -7.70 3.34
CA ILE A 8 16.75 -7.05 2.13
C ILE A 8 17.10 -7.85 0.86
N TYR A 9 18.35 -8.32 0.71
CA TYR A 9 18.78 -9.06 -0.46
C TYR A 9 18.07 -10.42 -0.59
N ARG A 10 17.97 -11.15 0.52
CA ARG A 10 17.24 -12.42 0.58
C ARG A 10 15.76 -12.20 0.22
N ASP A 11 15.11 -11.26 0.90
CA ASP A 11 13.69 -10.99 0.74
C ASP A 11 13.38 -10.51 -0.69
N PHE A 12 14.23 -9.68 -1.30
CA PHE A 12 14.08 -9.28 -2.71
C PHE A 12 14.10 -10.47 -3.67
N LYS A 13 15.03 -11.41 -3.48
CA LYS A 13 15.11 -12.61 -4.31
C LYS A 13 13.90 -13.53 -4.11
N GLU A 14 13.43 -13.66 -2.86
CA GLU A 14 12.23 -14.42 -2.53
C GLU A 14 10.97 -13.79 -3.14
N TYR A 15 10.85 -12.45 -3.15
CA TYR A 15 9.70 -11.74 -3.73
C TYR A 15 9.58 -11.98 -5.24
N LEU A 16 10.72 -11.98 -5.94
CA LEU A 16 10.73 -12.26 -7.38
C LEU A 16 10.49 -13.73 -7.70
N ALA A 17 10.81 -14.64 -6.78
CA ALA A 17 10.55 -16.07 -6.94
C ALA A 17 9.10 -16.46 -6.59
N ASN A 18 8.41 -15.67 -5.77
CA ASN A 18 7.02 -15.89 -5.39
C ASN A 18 6.07 -15.36 -6.47
N TYR A 19 5.46 -16.28 -7.23
CA TYR A 19 4.52 -15.94 -8.30
C TYR A 19 3.34 -15.07 -7.83
N SER A 20 2.83 -15.29 -6.61
CA SER A 20 1.72 -14.51 -6.07
C SER A 20 2.13 -13.06 -5.84
N VAL A 21 3.33 -12.82 -5.27
CA VAL A 21 3.89 -11.47 -5.08
C VAL A 21 4.19 -10.80 -6.42
N PHE A 22 4.73 -11.56 -7.38
CA PHE A 22 5.02 -11.04 -8.71
C PHE A 22 3.74 -10.56 -9.45
N ILE A 23 2.63 -11.29 -9.34
CA ILE A 23 1.33 -10.88 -9.90
C ILE A 23 0.86 -9.54 -9.31
N LEU A 24 1.07 -9.32 -8.00
CA LEU A 24 0.72 -8.06 -7.34
C LEU A 24 1.52 -6.88 -7.87
N PHE A 25 2.79 -7.08 -8.26
CA PHE A 25 3.59 -6.05 -8.92
C PHE A 25 3.14 -5.78 -10.36
N LEU A 26 2.73 -6.82 -11.09
CA LEU A 26 2.26 -6.69 -12.47
C LEU A 26 0.90 -5.98 -12.56
N MET A 27 0.02 -6.16 -11.58
CA MET A 27 -1.33 -5.60 -11.60
C MET A 27 -1.38 -4.08 -11.88
N PRO A 28 -0.71 -3.20 -11.11
CA PRO A 28 -0.74 -1.76 -11.38
C PRO A 28 -0.10 -1.39 -12.73
N LEU A 29 0.94 -2.12 -13.16
CA LEU A 29 1.58 -1.90 -14.47
C LEU A 29 0.65 -2.28 -15.63
N GLY A 30 -0.06 -3.40 -15.50
CA GLY A 30 -1.08 -3.84 -16.46
C GLY A 30 -2.22 -2.83 -16.54
N MET A 31 -2.69 -2.31 -15.41
CA MET A 31 -3.69 -1.24 -15.38
C MET A 31 -3.20 0.03 -16.09
N ALA A 32 -1.97 0.45 -15.82
CA ALA A 32 -1.36 1.60 -16.50
C ALA A 32 -1.31 1.41 -18.02
N LEU A 33 -0.92 0.24 -18.50
CA LEU A 33 -0.88 -0.08 -19.93
C LEU A 33 -2.28 -0.05 -20.55
N ILE A 34 -3.27 -0.70 -19.92
CA ILE A 34 -4.65 -0.73 -20.40
C ILE A 34 -5.22 0.68 -20.47
N TYR A 35 -5.04 1.49 -19.41
CA TYR A 35 -5.54 2.86 -19.39
C TYR A 35 -4.88 3.73 -20.45
N ARG A 36 -3.56 3.60 -20.66
CA ARG A 36 -2.87 4.28 -21.76
C ARG A 36 -3.48 3.95 -23.11
N MET A 37 -3.75 2.67 -23.39
CA MET A 37 -4.38 2.25 -24.65
C MET A 37 -5.76 2.89 -24.84
N ILE A 38 -6.60 2.85 -23.80
CA ILE A 38 -7.95 3.46 -23.83
C ILE A 38 -7.87 4.97 -24.07
N GLY A 39 -6.97 5.69 -23.38
CA GLY A 39 -6.82 7.14 -23.56
C GLY A 39 -6.30 7.53 -24.95
N GLN A 40 -5.38 6.74 -25.50
CA GLN A 40 -4.85 6.95 -26.86
C GLN A 40 -5.94 6.78 -27.92
N ASP A 41 -6.79 5.75 -27.80
CA ASP A 41 -7.88 5.50 -28.74
C ASP A 41 -8.95 6.61 -28.72
N ALA A 42 -9.17 7.23 -27.55
CA ALA A 42 -10.11 8.34 -27.39
C ALA A 42 -9.53 9.71 -27.82
N GLY A 43 -8.22 9.82 -28.01
CA GLY A 43 -7.55 11.12 -28.22
C GLY A 43 -7.64 12.06 -27.01
N GLU A 44 -7.96 11.52 -25.84
CA GLU A 44 -8.19 12.28 -24.60
C GLU A 44 -7.06 12.03 -23.59
N THR A 45 -6.81 13.03 -22.74
CA THR A 45 -5.88 12.85 -21.62
C THR A 45 -6.52 11.94 -20.57
N ILE A 46 -5.72 11.03 -20.00
CA ILE A 46 -6.18 10.09 -18.97
C ILE A 46 -6.77 10.89 -17.78
N PRO A 47 -8.01 10.64 -17.35
CA PRO A 47 -8.60 11.34 -16.20
C PRO A 47 -7.79 11.12 -14.91
N ASN A 48 -7.70 12.15 -14.05
CA ASN A 48 -6.97 12.06 -12.77
C ASN A 48 -7.46 10.89 -11.90
N ILE A 49 -8.77 10.61 -11.90
CA ILE A 49 -9.38 9.50 -11.15
C ILE A 49 -8.69 8.17 -11.51
N MET A 50 -8.44 7.91 -12.79
CA MET A 50 -7.78 6.68 -13.25
C MET A 50 -6.33 6.59 -12.77
N VAL A 51 -5.63 7.73 -12.69
CA VAL A 51 -4.28 7.79 -12.12
C VAL A 51 -4.29 7.42 -10.64
N PHE A 52 -5.23 7.97 -9.87
CA PHE A 52 -5.34 7.67 -8.44
C PHE A 52 -5.83 6.25 -8.15
N ILE A 53 -6.60 5.64 -9.04
CA ILE A 53 -6.91 4.21 -8.97
C ILE A 53 -5.62 3.39 -9.12
N ILE A 54 -4.74 3.70 -10.07
CA ILE A 54 -3.46 2.99 -10.22
C ILE A 54 -2.60 3.16 -8.96
N ILE A 55 -2.45 4.39 -8.45
CA ILE A 55 -1.71 4.67 -7.22
C ILE A 55 -2.30 3.88 -6.04
N GLY A 56 -3.63 3.90 -5.89
CA GLY A 56 -4.34 3.17 -4.86
C GLY A 56 -4.16 1.65 -4.97
N THR A 57 -4.12 1.12 -6.19
CA THR A 57 -3.76 -0.28 -6.44
C THR A 57 -2.33 -0.57 -6.02
N VAL A 58 -1.34 0.28 -6.31
CA VAL A 58 0.03 0.06 -5.80
C VAL A 58 0.03 0.05 -4.27
N LEU A 59 -0.63 1.02 -3.62
CA LEU A 59 -0.69 1.11 -2.17
C LEU A 59 -1.32 -0.14 -1.53
N ALA A 60 -2.46 -0.62 -2.05
CA ALA A 60 -3.14 -1.77 -1.50
C ALA A 60 -2.52 -3.12 -1.94
N ALA A 61 -2.36 -3.32 -3.24
CA ALA A 61 -1.88 -4.59 -3.79
C ALA A 61 -0.40 -4.82 -3.50
N VAL A 62 0.41 -3.77 -3.39
CA VAL A 62 1.84 -3.92 -3.16
C VAL A 62 2.21 -3.53 -1.74
N THR A 63 1.94 -2.27 -1.36
CA THR A 63 2.42 -1.74 -0.08
C THR A 63 1.75 -2.44 1.12
N THR A 64 0.49 -2.86 1.00
CA THR A 64 -0.20 -3.67 2.03
C THR A 64 -0.05 -5.17 1.80
N ASN A 65 -0.42 -5.71 0.63
CA ASN A 65 -0.58 -7.16 0.50
C ASN A 65 0.72 -7.94 0.53
N VAL A 66 1.83 -7.38 0.04
CA VAL A 66 3.13 -8.07 0.09
C VAL A 66 3.56 -8.34 1.54
N PRO A 67 3.70 -7.33 2.43
CA PRO A 67 4.05 -7.62 3.82
C PRO A 67 2.98 -8.44 4.53
N LEU A 68 1.70 -8.22 4.23
CA LEU A 68 0.59 -8.97 4.82
C LEU A 68 0.72 -10.48 4.57
N MET A 69 0.92 -10.87 3.31
CA MET A 69 1.07 -12.28 2.92
C MET A 69 2.32 -12.91 3.54
N LEU A 70 3.44 -12.17 3.53
CA LEU A 70 4.71 -12.69 4.06
C LEU A 70 4.64 -12.96 5.57
N PHE A 71 4.06 -12.04 6.34
CA PHE A 71 3.90 -12.26 7.78
C PHE A 71 2.91 -13.39 8.05
N ALA A 72 1.81 -13.47 7.30
CA ALA A 72 0.84 -14.56 7.46
C ALA A 72 1.47 -15.93 7.16
N ASP A 73 2.23 -16.05 6.08
CA ASP A 73 2.93 -17.27 5.67
C ASP A 73 3.97 -17.71 6.71
N GLU A 74 4.78 -16.78 7.21
CA GLU A 74 5.78 -17.09 8.24
C GLU A 74 5.15 -17.47 9.58
N ILE A 75 3.97 -16.94 9.90
CA ILE A 75 3.22 -17.29 11.11
C ILE A 75 2.61 -18.68 10.97
N GLU A 76 1.96 -18.95 9.82
CA GLU A 76 1.33 -20.24 9.54
C GLU A 76 2.34 -21.38 9.60
N HIS A 77 3.53 -21.17 9.04
CA HIS A 77 4.62 -22.15 9.07
C HIS A 77 5.50 -22.11 10.33
N GLY A 78 5.19 -21.23 11.28
CA GLY A 78 5.92 -21.10 12.55
C GLY A 78 7.38 -20.59 12.41
N MET A 79 7.74 -20.04 11.26
CA MET A 79 9.09 -19.53 10.97
C MET A 79 9.44 -18.30 11.80
N ILE A 80 8.47 -17.45 12.14
CA ILE A 80 8.70 -16.27 12.99
C ILE A 80 9.35 -16.68 14.32
N ARG A 81 8.92 -17.78 14.94
CA ARG A 81 9.48 -18.25 16.23
C ARG A 81 10.92 -18.77 16.11
N MET A 82 11.33 -19.20 14.93
CA MET A 82 12.69 -19.68 14.68
C MET A 82 13.68 -18.53 14.48
N VAL A 83 13.22 -17.41 13.92
CA VAL A 83 14.06 -16.26 13.54
C VAL A 83 14.04 -15.15 14.60
N VAL A 84 12.89 -14.92 15.24
CA VAL A 84 12.68 -13.85 16.22
C VAL A 84 12.91 -14.37 17.63
N LYS A 85 13.97 -13.90 18.30
CA LYS A 85 14.29 -14.28 19.69
C LYS A 85 13.82 -13.24 20.70
N ASP A 86 13.78 -11.99 20.29
CA ASP A 86 13.30 -10.88 21.11
C ASP A 86 12.57 -9.82 20.26
N LYS A 87 11.98 -8.83 20.91
CA LYS A 87 11.31 -7.70 20.24
C LYS A 87 12.22 -6.91 19.30
N LYS A 88 13.53 -6.87 19.55
CA LYS A 88 14.47 -6.12 18.70
C LYS A 88 14.65 -6.84 17.37
N ASP A 89 14.73 -8.17 17.38
CA ASP A 89 14.79 -8.98 16.17
C ASP A 89 13.52 -8.79 15.32
N LEU A 90 12.34 -8.76 15.95
CA LEU A 90 11.07 -8.49 15.27
C LEU A 90 11.05 -7.09 14.64
N CYS A 91 11.44 -6.06 15.39
CA CYS A 91 11.53 -4.69 14.89
C CYS A 91 12.52 -4.57 13.72
N LEU A 92 13.68 -5.22 13.80
CA LEU A 92 14.68 -5.21 12.73
C LEU A 92 14.16 -5.90 11.46
N MET A 93 13.45 -7.03 11.60
CA MET A 93 12.81 -7.71 10.48
C MET A 93 11.75 -6.83 9.82
N ILE A 94 10.87 -6.20 10.62
CA ILE A 94 9.85 -5.28 10.13
C ILE A 94 10.51 -4.13 9.36
N ILE A 95 11.54 -3.48 9.92
CA ILE A 95 12.24 -2.36 9.27
C ILE A 95 12.89 -2.79 7.96
N GLY A 96 13.57 -3.94 7.93
CA GLY A 96 14.23 -4.45 6.73
C GLY A 96 13.24 -4.69 5.59
N ARG A 97 12.11 -5.32 5.88
CA ARG A 97 11.03 -5.58 4.91
C ARG A 97 10.33 -4.32 4.45
N SER A 98 10.03 -3.44 5.40
CA SER A 98 9.39 -2.15 5.17
C SER A 98 10.16 -1.31 4.15
N ALA A 99 11.48 -1.22 4.30
CA ALA A 99 12.33 -0.46 3.38
C ALA A 99 12.21 -0.99 1.94
N LEU A 100 12.27 -2.31 1.76
CA LEU A 100 12.16 -2.92 0.43
C LEU A 100 10.78 -2.69 -0.20
N VAL A 101 9.70 -2.89 0.57
CA VAL A 101 8.32 -2.70 0.08
C VAL A 101 8.07 -1.24 -0.30
N ILE A 102 8.57 -0.27 0.48
CA ILE A 102 8.47 1.16 0.16
C ILE A 102 9.21 1.47 -1.15
N ILE A 103 10.44 0.99 -1.31
CA ILE A 103 11.23 1.22 -2.53
C ILE A 103 10.51 0.63 -3.76
N MET A 104 10.03 -0.62 -3.67
CA MET A 104 9.31 -1.27 -4.76
C MET A 104 8.00 -0.54 -5.09
N SER A 105 7.26 -0.09 -4.08
CA SER A 105 6.02 0.67 -4.27
C SER A 105 6.28 2.00 -4.96
N ALA A 106 7.31 2.74 -4.51
CA ALA A 106 7.69 4.01 -5.13
C ALA A 106 8.12 3.81 -6.59
N LEU A 107 8.91 2.78 -6.89
CA LEU A 107 9.31 2.43 -8.25
C LEU A 107 8.09 2.10 -9.12
N LEU A 108 7.15 1.29 -8.62
CA LEU A 108 5.94 0.93 -9.37
C LEU A 108 5.04 2.13 -9.64
N ILE A 109 4.91 3.07 -8.69
CA ILE A 109 4.18 4.32 -8.93
C ILE A 109 4.87 5.12 -10.03
N ILE A 110 6.18 5.33 -9.95
CA ILE A 110 6.94 6.09 -10.95
C ILE A 110 6.79 5.45 -12.33
N VAL A 111 7.03 4.14 -12.46
CA VAL A 111 6.91 3.42 -13.73
C VAL A 111 5.50 3.50 -14.27
N SER A 112 4.48 3.34 -13.42
CA SER A 112 3.08 3.43 -13.84
C SER A 112 2.74 4.83 -14.37
N LEU A 113 3.21 5.89 -13.71
CA LEU A 113 3.02 7.27 -14.15
C LEU A 113 3.74 7.56 -15.47
N VAL A 114 4.93 7.01 -15.68
CA VAL A 114 5.66 7.10 -16.96
C VAL A 114 4.89 6.38 -18.08
N ILE A 115 4.29 5.22 -17.80
CA ILE A 115 3.51 4.47 -18.79
C ILE A 115 2.33 5.29 -19.31
N ILE A 116 1.61 5.98 -18.41
CA ILE A 116 0.43 6.79 -18.77
C ILE A 116 0.75 8.26 -19.12
N ASP A 117 2.03 8.62 -19.20
CA ASP A 117 2.52 9.98 -19.49
C ASP A 117 2.02 11.05 -18.51
N ARG A 118 2.02 10.74 -17.20
CA ARG A 118 1.54 11.61 -16.10
C ARG A 118 2.57 11.84 -15.00
N ILE A 119 3.85 11.81 -15.36
CA ILE A 119 4.94 12.02 -14.38
C ILE A 119 4.96 13.46 -13.83
N ASP A 120 4.44 14.41 -14.62
CA ASP A 120 4.27 15.82 -14.28
C ASP A 120 3.35 16.07 -13.07
N MET A 121 2.51 15.09 -12.73
CA MET A 121 1.65 15.17 -11.55
C MET A 121 2.42 15.15 -10.22
N LEU A 122 3.67 14.67 -10.20
CA LEU A 122 4.46 14.55 -8.97
C LEU A 122 4.92 15.92 -8.44
N SER A 123 4.03 16.60 -7.73
CA SER A 123 4.36 17.79 -6.94
C SER A 123 5.01 17.40 -5.61
N LEU A 124 5.65 18.37 -4.94
CA LEU A 124 6.23 18.15 -3.61
C LEU A 124 5.16 17.75 -2.57
N SER A 125 3.97 18.36 -2.64
CA SER A 125 2.85 18.06 -1.75
C SER A 125 2.31 16.64 -1.99
N LEU A 126 2.13 16.25 -3.25
CA LEU A 126 1.70 14.89 -3.59
C LEU A 126 2.76 13.86 -3.18
N SER A 127 4.05 14.16 -3.38
CA SER A 127 5.15 13.26 -3.00
C SER A 127 5.21 13.03 -1.48
N LEU A 128 5.02 14.09 -0.68
CA LEU A 128 4.91 13.97 0.78
C LEU A 128 3.68 13.15 1.17
N GLY A 129 2.53 13.42 0.55
CA GLY A 129 1.31 12.67 0.78
C GLY A 129 1.46 11.18 0.45
N LEU A 130 2.08 10.86 -0.69
CA LEU A 130 2.38 9.51 -1.13
C LEU A 130 3.26 8.78 -0.12
N PHE A 131 4.28 9.44 0.42
CA PHE A 131 5.13 8.87 1.45
C PHE A 131 4.34 8.54 2.72
N LEU A 132 3.51 9.46 3.21
CA LEU A 132 2.65 9.21 4.38
C LEU A 132 1.64 8.09 4.14
N ALA A 133 1.01 8.07 2.95
CA ALA A 133 0.08 7.02 2.56
C ALA A 133 0.77 5.65 2.47
N MET A 134 1.98 5.58 1.89
CA MET A 134 2.79 4.36 1.86
C MET A 134 3.05 3.83 3.27
N LEU A 135 3.42 4.69 4.23
CA LEU A 135 3.63 4.27 5.61
C LEU A 135 2.34 3.74 6.27
N ALA A 136 1.19 4.38 6.01
CA ALA A 136 -0.09 3.92 6.53
C ALA A 136 -0.52 2.56 5.94
N PHE A 137 -0.42 2.38 4.62
CA PHE A 137 -0.72 1.12 3.94
C PHE A 137 0.25 0.00 4.31
N LEU A 138 1.52 0.32 4.48
CA LEU A 138 2.52 -0.62 4.98
C LEU A 138 2.18 -1.10 6.40
N GLY A 139 1.80 -0.17 7.27
CA GLY A 139 1.38 -0.49 8.62
C GLY A 139 0.12 -1.36 8.66
N LEU A 140 -0.84 -1.14 7.75
CA LEU A 140 -1.99 -2.03 7.57
C LEU A 140 -1.54 -3.45 7.20
N GLY A 141 -0.59 -3.57 6.26
CA GLY A 141 -0.07 -4.85 5.84
C GLY A 141 0.62 -5.61 6.98
N ILE A 142 1.46 -4.92 7.75
CA ILE A 142 2.11 -5.48 8.95
C ILE A 142 1.06 -5.88 10.00
N LEU A 143 0.10 -5.01 10.30
CA LEU A 143 -0.93 -5.25 11.32
C LEU A 143 -1.76 -6.50 11.01
N PHE A 144 -2.30 -6.58 9.80
CA PHE A 144 -3.13 -7.71 9.40
C PHE A 144 -2.29 -8.96 9.13
N GLY A 145 -1.06 -8.82 8.65
CA GLY A 145 -0.13 -9.93 8.48
C GLY A 145 0.19 -10.61 9.80
N ILE A 146 0.61 -9.85 10.83
CA ILE A 146 0.91 -10.39 12.16
C ILE A 146 -0.32 -11.01 12.83
N ARG A 147 -1.51 -10.47 12.57
CA ARG A 147 -2.76 -11.00 13.15
C ARG A 147 -3.36 -12.15 12.37
N SER A 148 -2.92 -12.38 11.13
CA SER A 148 -3.41 -13.49 10.31
C SER A 148 -2.72 -14.77 10.74
N LYS A 149 -3.52 -15.76 11.18
CA LYS A 149 -3.01 -17.10 11.49
C LYS A 149 -2.86 -17.99 10.27
N LEU A 150 -3.49 -17.59 9.15
CA LEU A 150 -3.58 -18.35 7.91
C LEU A 150 -3.39 -17.39 6.73
N GLU A 151 -2.66 -17.84 5.71
CA GLU A 151 -2.43 -17.14 4.45
C GLU A 151 -3.77 -16.82 3.76
N THR A 152 -4.72 -17.76 3.79
CA THR A 152 -6.06 -17.57 3.20
C THR A 152 -6.84 -16.42 3.82
N THR A 153 -6.77 -16.27 5.14
CA THR A 153 -7.43 -15.15 5.86
C THR A 153 -6.77 -13.81 5.49
N SER A 154 -5.46 -13.87 5.31
CA SER A 154 -4.64 -12.73 4.90
C SER A 154 -5.05 -12.24 3.50
N ALA A 155 -5.25 -13.13 2.54
CA ALA A 155 -5.67 -12.79 1.19
C ALA A 155 -7.05 -12.08 1.16
N VAL A 156 -8.00 -12.54 1.98
CA VAL A 156 -9.32 -11.90 2.11
C VAL A 156 -9.19 -10.48 2.67
N ALA A 157 -8.40 -10.28 3.72
CA ALA A 157 -8.14 -8.96 4.28
C ALA A 157 -7.52 -8.02 3.23
N GLY A 158 -6.60 -8.55 2.42
CA GLY A 158 -5.96 -7.80 1.35
C GLY A 158 -6.91 -7.31 0.26
N VAL A 159 -7.86 -8.15 -0.16
CA VAL A 159 -8.90 -7.76 -1.12
C VAL A 159 -9.81 -6.67 -0.53
N ILE A 160 -10.20 -6.80 0.74
CA ILE A 160 -11.02 -5.79 1.41
C ILE A 160 -10.30 -4.44 1.46
N ILE A 161 -9.02 -4.42 1.81
CA ILE A 161 -8.22 -3.18 1.85
C ILE A 161 -8.08 -2.56 0.45
N LEU A 162 -7.88 -3.39 -0.58
CA LEU A 162 -7.85 -2.93 -1.97
C LEU A 162 -9.13 -2.21 -2.36
N PHE A 163 -10.29 -2.81 -2.15
CA PHE A 163 -11.56 -2.20 -2.55
C PHE A 163 -11.94 -1.00 -1.69
N LEU A 164 -11.77 -1.09 -0.35
CA LEU A 164 -12.25 -0.07 0.57
C LEU A 164 -11.31 1.12 0.74
N LEU A 165 -10.00 0.95 0.53
CA LEU A 165 -9.02 2.02 0.73
C LEU A 165 -8.25 2.33 -0.55
N GLY A 166 -7.85 1.31 -1.32
CA GLY A 166 -7.10 1.47 -2.57
C GLY A 166 -7.94 2.06 -3.71
N MET A 167 -9.11 1.48 -3.97
CA MET A 167 -9.94 1.81 -5.14
C MET A 167 -11.03 2.85 -4.84
N THR A 168 -10.88 3.61 -3.76
CA THR A 168 -11.84 4.63 -3.32
C THR A 168 -12.19 5.70 -4.36
N PRO A 169 -11.31 6.13 -5.30
CA PRO A 169 -11.69 7.09 -6.33
C PRO A 169 -12.80 6.59 -7.27
N ILE A 170 -13.10 5.28 -7.30
CA ILE A 170 -14.22 4.72 -8.07
C ILE A 170 -15.57 5.27 -7.59
N VAL A 171 -15.68 5.73 -6.34
CA VAL A 171 -16.91 6.35 -5.83
C VAL A 171 -17.34 7.54 -6.69
N GLU A 172 -16.39 8.30 -7.23
CA GLU A 172 -16.67 9.42 -8.14
C GLU A 172 -17.15 8.96 -9.51
N SER A 173 -16.51 7.93 -10.08
CA SER A 173 -16.89 7.40 -11.41
C SER A 173 -18.25 6.71 -11.40
N MET A 174 -18.68 6.16 -10.25
CA MET A 174 -20.00 5.55 -10.08
C MET A 174 -21.13 6.56 -9.80
N GLY A 175 -20.83 7.86 -9.70
CA GLY A 175 -21.83 8.89 -9.38
C GLY A 175 -22.40 8.78 -7.96
N LEU A 176 -21.72 8.08 -7.06
CA LEU A 176 -22.17 7.84 -5.68
C LEU A 176 -21.88 9.04 -4.75
N THR A 177 -21.33 10.13 -5.28
CA THR A 177 -21.03 11.38 -4.56
C THR A 177 -22.26 12.09 -4.02
N ASN A 178 -23.45 11.77 -4.53
CA ASN A 178 -24.73 12.31 -4.06
C ASN A 178 -25.18 11.68 -2.73
N VAL A 179 -24.58 10.56 -2.31
CA VAL A 179 -24.88 9.91 -1.04
C VAL A 179 -23.92 10.44 0.02
N SER A 180 -24.44 11.28 0.93
CA SER A 180 -23.63 12.01 1.92
C SER A 180 -22.72 11.12 2.76
N PHE A 181 -23.19 9.94 3.15
CA PHE A 181 -22.41 8.99 3.94
C PHE A 181 -21.28 8.32 3.15
N ILE A 182 -21.53 7.86 1.92
CA ILE A 182 -20.51 7.21 1.08
C ILE A 182 -19.41 8.21 0.73
N ARG A 183 -19.80 9.45 0.40
CA ARG A 183 -18.86 10.53 0.16
C ARG A 183 -18.00 10.83 1.39
N PHE A 184 -18.61 10.94 2.57
CA PHE A 184 -17.87 11.14 3.81
C PHE A 184 -16.83 10.05 4.06
N LEU A 185 -17.18 8.78 3.83
CA LEU A 185 -16.23 7.66 3.96
C LEU A 185 -15.11 7.74 2.92
N ALA A 186 -15.41 8.09 1.68
CA ALA A 186 -14.39 8.28 0.65
C ALA A 186 -13.42 9.42 1.01
N ASP A 187 -13.97 10.54 1.47
CA ASP A 187 -13.28 11.79 1.84
C ASP A 187 -12.33 11.65 3.01
N ILE A 188 -12.34 10.54 3.76
CA ILE A 188 -11.37 10.28 4.83
C ILE A 188 -10.30 9.26 4.41
N THR A 189 -10.45 8.58 3.28
CA THR A 189 -9.51 7.53 2.89
C THR A 189 -8.19 8.12 2.39
N PRO A 190 -7.05 7.42 2.58
CA PRO A 190 -5.75 7.99 2.22
C PRO A 190 -5.62 8.27 0.72
N VAL A 191 -6.16 7.40 -0.16
CA VAL A 191 -6.06 7.60 -1.62
C VAL A 191 -6.85 8.82 -2.07
N TYR A 192 -8.02 9.06 -1.49
CA TYR A 192 -8.79 10.27 -1.77
C TYR A 192 -8.06 11.54 -1.29
N GLN A 193 -7.32 11.48 -0.18
CA GLN A 193 -6.47 12.58 0.27
C GLN A 193 -5.36 12.91 -0.72
N LEU A 194 -4.78 11.90 -1.37
CA LEU A 194 -3.77 12.11 -2.42
C LEU A 194 -4.38 12.85 -3.62
N MET A 195 -5.61 12.49 -4.01
CA MET A 195 -6.34 13.19 -5.06
C MET A 195 -6.65 14.64 -4.67
N ALA A 196 -7.00 14.90 -3.41
CA ALA A 196 -7.19 16.26 -2.90
C ALA A 196 -5.89 17.09 -2.96
N LEU A 197 -4.73 16.51 -2.61
CA LEU A 197 -3.44 17.20 -2.69
C LEU A 197 -3.06 17.60 -4.11
N GLN A 198 -3.41 16.78 -5.10
CA GLN A 198 -3.17 17.11 -6.50
C GLN A 198 -4.04 18.28 -6.99
N ASN A 199 -5.25 18.41 -6.45
CA ASN A 199 -6.16 19.50 -6.79
C ASN A 199 -5.83 20.81 -6.03
N ASN A 200 -4.59 20.97 -5.54
CA ASN A 200 -4.12 22.10 -4.75
C ASN A 200 -4.94 22.35 -3.47
N ALA A 201 -5.40 21.29 -2.81
CA ALA A 201 -6.01 21.42 -1.50
C ALA A 201 -5.02 22.02 -0.47
N SER A 202 -5.59 22.65 0.57
CA SER A 202 -4.88 23.19 1.73
C SER A 202 -4.12 22.09 2.50
N VAL A 203 -3.61 22.38 3.69
CA VAL A 203 -2.84 21.45 4.54
C VAL A 203 -3.68 20.27 5.09
N MET A 204 -5.01 20.35 4.98
CA MET A 204 -5.95 19.37 5.57
C MET A 204 -5.69 17.90 5.16
N PRO A 205 -5.44 17.56 3.88
CA PRO A 205 -5.23 16.16 3.51
C PRO A 205 -3.97 15.57 4.16
N ILE A 206 -2.91 16.37 4.37
CA ILE A 206 -1.70 15.94 5.09
C ILE A 206 -2.05 15.62 6.55
N ALA A 207 -2.87 16.45 7.20
CA ALA A 207 -3.31 16.19 8.57
C ALA A 207 -4.11 14.89 8.69
N ILE A 208 -5.00 14.61 7.73
CA ILE A 208 -5.76 13.35 7.69
C ILE A 208 -4.81 12.15 7.49
N LEU A 209 -3.83 12.26 6.59
CA LEU A 209 -2.82 11.21 6.40
C LEU A 209 -1.96 10.96 7.65
N LEU A 210 -1.62 12.01 8.40
CA LEU A 210 -0.92 11.89 9.68
C LEU A 210 -1.77 11.20 10.75
N ILE A 211 -3.08 11.47 10.78
CA ILE A 211 -4.02 10.78 11.68
C ILE A 211 -4.06 9.29 11.34
N TRP A 212 -4.15 8.93 10.05
CA TRP A 212 -4.06 7.54 9.60
C TRP A 212 -2.76 6.88 10.05
N LEU A 213 -1.62 7.55 9.82
CA LEU A 213 -0.32 7.03 10.23
C LEU A 213 -0.23 6.85 11.75
N GLY A 214 -0.76 7.79 12.53
CA GLY A 214 -0.79 7.71 13.99
C GLY A 214 -1.64 6.55 14.50
N ILE A 215 -2.85 6.39 13.97
CA ILE A 215 -3.77 5.29 14.34
C ILE A 215 -3.15 3.95 13.98
N ILE A 216 -2.69 3.77 12.74
CA ILE A 216 -2.11 2.51 12.28
C ILE A 216 -0.81 2.21 13.03
N GLY A 217 0.06 3.20 13.22
CA GLY A 217 1.30 3.04 13.99
C GLY A 217 1.02 2.60 15.43
N PHE A 218 0.01 3.18 16.08
CA PHE A 218 -0.43 2.75 17.41
C PHE A 218 -0.97 1.30 17.43
N LEU A 219 -1.78 0.92 16.43
CA LEU A 219 -2.32 -0.43 16.32
C LEU A 219 -1.21 -1.47 16.07
N VAL A 220 -0.24 -1.16 15.21
CA VAL A 220 0.94 -2.00 14.98
C VAL A 220 1.72 -2.14 16.28
N TYR A 221 2.03 -1.05 16.99
CA TYR A 221 2.71 -1.11 18.27
C TYR A 221 2.00 -2.02 19.28
N ARG A 222 0.67 -1.89 19.40
CA ARG A 222 -0.16 -2.76 20.27
C ARG A 222 -0.13 -4.23 19.84
N SER A 223 -0.06 -4.52 18.54
CA SER A 223 0.03 -5.90 18.05
C SER A 223 1.33 -6.60 18.47
N LEU A 224 2.43 -5.86 18.60
CA LEU A 224 3.73 -6.40 19.00
C LEU A 224 3.81 -6.73 20.51
N GLU A 225 2.93 -6.18 21.34
CA GLU A 225 2.89 -6.45 22.79
C GLU A 225 2.13 -7.73 23.15
N ILE A 226 1.13 -8.11 22.35
CA ILE A 226 0.22 -9.22 22.65
C ILE A 226 0.89 -10.59 22.42
N ASP A 227 1.83 -10.68 21.47
CA ASP A 227 2.55 -11.91 21.16
C ASP A 227 3.59 -12.31 22.24
N GLU A 228 3.92 -11.42 23.18
CA GLU A 228 4.92 -11.70 24.23
C GLU A 228 4.32 -12.47 25.43
N LYS A 229 2.99 -12.62 25.48
CA LYS A 229 2.27 -13.21 26.63
C LYS A 229 1.66 -14.59 26.34
N ASN A 230 1.88 -15.16 25.17
CA ASN A 230 1.43 -16.51 24.78
C ASN A 230 2.63 -17.36 24.33
#